data_AF-A0A6P0LN97-F1
#
_entry.id   AF-A0A6P0LN97-F1
#
_cell.length_a   1.000
_cell.length_b   1.000
_cell.length_c   1.000
_cell.angle_alpha   90.00
_cell.angle_beta   90.00
_cell.angle_gamma   90.00
#
_symmetry.space_group_name_H-M   'P 1'
#
loop_
_entity.id
_entity.type
_entity.pdbx_description
1 polymer ?
#
loop_
_entity_poly.entity_id
_entity_poly.type
_entity_poly.pdbx_seq_one_letter_code
_entity_poly.pdbx_strand_id
1 'polypeptide(L)'
;MKTDTIQRQIKSFKKRFGEAHLLLACHAALPLAITPDLLYCIWANFQQDVKGRGIDIPWVAVTDLLFSGLWEEVGLEIYEMDATIREMLLNYLKDNHNFGEQRIKELSEFLLVYIQPQLESDDPDIQEFAKAQRWTAQAYLRPKASAKGLGLALSRAYQHDRDDLIRIAAVVETLAEPLSKFKKLLIYGRGMTRFARGDLKGAKAEFDKIRRWGNQAHVAGVRLLLPNNQELTREKPKSFRVYWVTSGIVILVLVGGVNWVQSPPPDPPSIKVKDITTCSLSKGMAEVHGLDQQLIDRLNILRPNSLVSFDDLNVEMDGATWPYLQAPAKQALQQAIDERGIRLVVASAYRTIAQQLVLWNLPRDELCRIPIAARPSRSNHQSGLALDIRDYQGWRPFLEKYGWRWLGPTDAPHFDYVGSNTIDIRANSILAFQQLWNLNNPTDRIEENGSYDAETEQRLNNSPVDGFPKES
;
A
#
# COMPACT_ATOMS: atom_id res chain seq x y z
N MET A 1 -5.18 -24.34 -30.91
CA MET A 1 -3.92 -24.91 -30.37
C MET A 1 -3.51 -24.32 -29.02
N LYS A 2 -3.25 -23.01 -28.85
CA LYS A 2 -2.90 -22.44 -27.51
C LYS A 2 -4.05 -22.56 -26.50
N THR A 3 -5.28 -22.23 -26.89
CA THR A 3 -6.48 -22.32 -26.04
C THR A 3 -6.83 -23.75 -25.63
N ASP A 4 -6.70 -24.73 -26.53
CA ASP A 4 -6.98 -26.15 -26.24
C ASP A 4 -5.98 -26.74 -25.23
N THR A 5 -4.74 -26.25 -25.25
CA THR A 5 -3.71 -26.62 -24.26
C THR A 5 -4.02 -26.02 -22.90
N ILE A 6 -4.39 -24.74 -22.84
CA ILE A 6 -4.77 -24.06 -21.58
C ILE A 6 -6.03 -24.69 -20.97
N GLN A 7 -7.04 -25.01 -21.78
CA GLN A 7 -8.23 -25.74 -21.32
C GLN A 7 -7.87 -27.09 -20.69
N ARG A 8 -6.92 -27.83 -21.29
CA ARG A 8 -6.43 -29.08 -20.71
C ARG A 8 -5.67 -28.85 -19.41
N GLN A 9 -4.89 -27.77 -19.31
CA GLN A 9 -4.16 -27.40 -18.10
C GLN A 9 -5.12 -27.11 -16.93
N ILE A 10 -6.14 -26.27 -17.12
CA ILE A 10 -7.15 -25.96 -16.10
C ILE A 10 -7.94 -27.22 -15.71
N LYS A 11 -8.32 -28.05 -16.69
CA LYS A 11 -8.99 -29.34 -16.41
C LYS A 11 -8.09 -30.28 -15.60
N SER A 12 -6.80 -30.34 -15.92
CA SER A 12 -5.82 -31.15 -15.18
C SER A 12 -5.64 -30.64 -13.75
N PHE A 13 -5.59 -29.33 -13.55
CA PHE A 13 -5.52 -28.70 -12.23
C PHE A 13 -6.74 -29.08 -11.39
N LYS A 14 -7.96 -28.88 -11.92
CA LYS A 14 -9.21 -29.30 -11.26
C LYS A 14 -9.23 -30.80 -10.95
N LYS A 15 -8.78 -31.64 -11.87
CA LYS A 15 -8.72 -33.09 -11.66
C LYS A 15 -7.77 -33.47 -10.51
N ARG A 16 -6.64 -32.76 -10.38
CA ARG A 16 -5.61 -33.05 -9.36
C ARG A 16 -6.02 -32.56 -7.98
N PHE A 17 -6.53 -31.34 -7.88
CA PHE A 17 -6.74 -30.67 -6.58
C PHE A 17 -8.21 -30.52 -6.18
N GLY A 18 -9.15 -30.65 -7.13
CA GLY A 18 -10.58 -30.56 -6.87
C GLY A 18 -11.20 -29.21 -7.23
N GLU A 19 -12.51 -29.11 -7.01
CA GLU A 19 -13.30 -27.92 -7.37
C GLU A 19 -12.97 -26.70 -6.50
N ALA A 20 -12.76 -26.91 -5.20
CA ALA A 20 -12.49 -25.82 -4.26
C ALA A 20 -11.19 -25.05 -4.61
N HIS A 21 -10.13 -25.77 -5.01
CA HIS A 21 -8.91 -25.16 -5.54
C HIS A 21 -9.12 -24.43 -6.86
N LEU A 22 -9.94 -24.97 -7.77
CA LEU A 22 -10.29 -24.27 -9.01
C LEU A 22 -11.03 -22.96 -8.69
N LEU A 23 -11.94 -22.98 -7.71
CA LEU A 23 -12.65 -21.78 -7.29
C LEU A 23 -11.69 -20.76 -6.70
N LEU A 24 -10.71 -21.14 -5.87
CA LEU A 24 -9.66 -20.23 -5.43
C LEU A 24 -8.90 -19.61 -6.61
N ALA A 25 -8.51 -20.42 -7.60
CA ALA A 25 -7.85 -19.94 -8.82
C ALA A 25 -8.71 -18.93 -9.59
N CYS A 26 -10.03 -19.14 -9.61
CA CYS A 26 -10.98 -18.21 -10.23
C CYS A 26 -11.06 -16.87 -9.50
N HIS A 27 -11.09 -16.88 -8.16
CA HIS A 27 -11.07 -15.64 -7.37
C HIS A 27 -9.72 -14.90 -7.54
N ALA A 28 -8.62 -15.65 -7.52
CA ALA A 28 -7.26 -15.12 -7.69
C ALA A 28 -6.98 -14.60 -9.11
N ALA A 29 -7.81 -14.93 -10.11
CA ALA A 29 -7.67 -14.40 -11.46
C ALA A 29 -8.11 -12.92 -11.59
N LEU A 30 -8.79 -12.33 -10.60
CA LEU A 30 -9.19 -10.93 -10.69
C LEU A 30 -7.98 -9.98 -10.61
N PRO A 31 -7.11 -10.04 -9.57
CA PRO A 31 -5.86 -9.28 -9.56
C PRO A 31 -5.02 -9.51 -10.83
N LEU A 32 -4.22 -8.53 -11.22
CA LEU A 32 -3.27 -8.68 -12.35
C LEU A 32 -2.06 -9.54 -11.96
N ALA A 33 -1.62 -9.38 -10.72
CA ALA A 33 -0.58 -10.16 -10.08
C ALA A 33 -0.97 -10.44 -8.63
N ILE A 34 -0.37 -11.44 -8.00
CA ILE A 34 -0.65 -11.79 -6.60
C ILE A 34 0.65 -11.95 -5.82
N THR A 35 0.59 -11.66 -4.53
CA THR A 35 1.55 -12.10 -3.53
C THR A 35 0.97 -13.28 -2.74
N PRO A 36 1.79 -14.07 -2.02
CA PRO A 36 1.28 -15.08 -1.10
C PRO A 36 0.29 -14.49 -0.10
N ASP A 37 0.59 -13.30 0.43
CA ASP A 37 -0.29 -12.54 1.32
C ASP A 37 -1.66 -12.24 0.68
N LEU A 38 -1.68 -11.62 -0.52
CA LEU A 38 -2.93 -11.32 -1.22
C LEU A 38 -3.74 -12.60 -1.49
N LEU A 39 -3.08 -13.68 -1.89
CA LEU A 39 -3.77 -14.95 -2.14
C LEU A 39 -4.36 -15.54 -0.85
N TYR A 40 -3.65 -15.45 0.29
CA TYR A 40 -4.20 -15.82 1.59
C TYR A 40 -5.37 -14.93 2.00
N CYS A 41 -5.32 -13.62 1.77
CA CYS A 41 -6.44 -12.74 2.06
C CYS A 41 -7.67 -13.04 1.19
N ILE A 42 -7.47 -13.36 -0.11
CA ILE A 42 -8.55 -13.83 -0.98
C ILE A 42 -9.12 -15.15 -0.44
N TRP A 43 -8.27 -16.11 -0.09
CA TRP A 43 -8.73 -17.36 0.51
C TRP A 43 -9.55 -17.10 1.78
N ALA A 44 -9.06 -16.29 2.71
CA ALA A 44 -9.73 -16.07 4.00
C ALA A 44 -11.10 -15.38 3.87
N ASN A 45 -11.24 -14.44 2.92
CA ASN A 45 -12.45 -13.63 2.77
C ASN A 45 -13.51 -14.26 1.86
N PHE A 46 -13.15 -15.25 1.03
CA PHE A 46 -14.02 -15.80 -0.01
C PHE A 46 -14.29 -17.31 0.18
N GLN A 47 -14.62 -17.72 1.41
CA GLN A 47 -14.97 -19.11 1.76
C GLN A 47 -16.44 -19.49 1.53
N GLN A 48 -17.28 -18.54 1.13
CA GLN A 48 -18.70 -18.76 0.87
C GLN A 48 -19.07 -18.25 -0.52
N ASP A 49 -20.08 -18.84 -1.16
CA ASP A 49 -20.68 -18.36 -2.40
C ASP A 49 -21.55 -17.10 -2.15
N VAL A 50 -22.11 -16.47 -3.19
CA VAL A 50 -22.90 -15.23 -3.01
C VAL A 50 -24.25 -15.46 -2.32
N LYS A 51 -24.60 -16.74 -2.04
CA LYS A 51 -25.80 -17.16 -1.31
C LYS A 51 -25.46 -17.61 0.12
N GLY A 52 -24.21 -17.44 0.57
CA GLY A 52 -23.74 -17.80 1.90
C GLY A 52 -23.43 -19.28 2.11
N ARG A 53 -23.38 -20.10 1.05
CA ARG A 53 -23.01 -21.52 1.18
C ARG A 53 -21.49 -21.69 1.16
N GLY A 54 -20.97 -22.52 2.06
CA GLY A 54 -19.54 -22.83 2.12
C GLY A 54 -19.00 -23.41 0.82
N ILE A 55 -17.79 -22.98 0.45
CA ILE A 55 -17.01 -23.51 -0.67
C ILE A 55 -15.94 -24.50 -0.16
N ASP A 56 -15.62 -24.43 1.14
CA ASP A 56 -14.69 -25.31 1.86
C ASP A 56 -13.30 -25.41 1.19
N ILE A 57 -12.72 -24.25 0.87
CA ILE A 57 -11.39 -24.19 0.25
C ILE A 57 -10.35 -24.49 1.33
N PRO A 58 -9.56 -25.56 1.23
CA PRO A 58 -8.58 -25.90 2.26
C PRO A 58 -7.44 -24.88 2.25
N TRP A 59 -6.87 -24.58 3.43
CA TRP A 59 -5.80 -23.59 3.55
C TRP A 59 -4.56 -23.92 2.68
N VAL A 60 -4.28 -25.22 2.48
CA VAL A 60 -3.18 -25.68 1.60
C VAL A 60 -3.38 -25.31 0.13
N ALA A 61 -4.60 -24.94 -0.28
CA ALA A 61 -4.90 -24.55 -1.66
C ALA A 61 -4.12 -23.31 -2.11
N VAL A 62 -3.73 -22.43 -1.19
CA VAL A 62 -2.90 -21.25 -1.48
C VAL A 62 -1.54 -21.70 -2.03
N THR A 63 -0.87 -22.57 -1.30
CA THR A 63 0.43 -23.14 -1.70
C THR A 63 0.30 -24.00 -2.95
N ASP A 64 -0.69 -24.89 -3.00
CA ASP A 64 -0.94 -25.75 -4.17
C ASP A 64 -1.16 -24.94 -5.45
N LEU A 65 -1.85 -23.80 -5.35
CA LEU A 65 -2.13 -22.92 -6.47
C LEU A 65 -0.86 -22.22 -6.99
N LEU A 66 -0.04 -21.64 -6.10
CA LEU A 66 1.21 -20.96 -6.48
C LEU A 66 2.19 -21.92 -7.19
N PHE A 67 2.25 -23.19 -6.76
CA PHE A 67 3.12 -24.21 -7.36
C PHE A 67 2.46 -25.07 -8.46
N SER A 68 1.25 -24.72 -8.90
CA SER A 68 0.48 -25.52 -9.87
C SER A 68 0.92 -25.37 -11.33
N GLY A 69 1.75 -24.37 -11.62
CA GLY A 69 2.09 -23.95 -12.99
C GLY A 69 0.99 -23.16 -13.70
N LEU A 70 -0.12 -22.82 -13.02
CA LEU A 70 -1.06 -21.78 -13.49
C LEU A 70 -0.52 -20.36 -13.30
N TRP A 71 0.48 -20.22 -12.43
CA TRP A 71 1.15 -18.97 -12.08
C TRP A 71 2.64 -19.07 -12.38
N GLU A 72 3.23 -17.95 -12.75
CA GLU A 72 4.67 -17.77 -12.96
C GLU A 72 5.16 -16.71 -11.96
N GLU A 73 6.23 -17.01 -11.23
CA GLU A 73 6.90 -16.00 -10.39
C GLU A 73 7.67 -15.05 -11.31
N VAL A 74 7.34 -13.76 -11.24
CA VAL A 74 7.88 -12.70 -12.10
C VAL A 74 8.74 -11.68 -11.34
N GLY A 75 8.73 -11.76 -10.01
CA GLY A 75 9.52 -10.96 -9.07
C GLY A 75 9.48 -11.64 -7.70
N LEU A 76 10.28 -11.16 -6.74
CA LEU A 76 10.33 -11.74 -5.39
C LEU A 76 8.92 -11.79 -4.79
N GLU A 77 8.37 -13.00 -4.65
CA GLU A 77 7.02 -13.23 -4.14
C GLU A 77 5.88 -12.59 -4.95
N ILE A 78 6.13 -12.22 -6.22
CA ILE A 78 5.11 -11.66 -7.13
C ILE A 78 4.85 -12.68 -8.23
N TYR A 79 3.59 -13.10 -8.33
CA TYR A 79 3.15 -14.13 -9.27
C TYR A 79 2.13 -13.57 -10.26
N GLU A 80 2.27 -13.97 -11.52
CA GLU A 80 1.36 -13.60 -12.59
C GLU A 80 0.78 -14.82 -13.31
N MET A 81 -0.38 -14.61 -13.93
CA MET A 81 -1.08 -15.62 -14.69
C MET A 81 -1.12 -15.23 -16.17
N ASP A 82 -0.89 -16.18 -17.09
CA ASP A 82 -1.06 -15.94 -18.53
C ASP A 82 -2.47 -15.36 -18.81
N ALA A 83 -2.52 -14.30 -19.61
CA ALA A 83 -3.74 -13.54 -19.85
C ALA A 83 -4.91 -14.39 -20.37
N THR A 84 -4.64 -15.47 -21.13
CA THR A 84 -5.68 -16.39 -21.63
C THR A 84 -6.18 -17.31 -20.52
N ILE A 85 -5.31 -17.77 -19.61
CA ILE A 85 -5.72 -18.53 -18.41
C ILE A 85 -6.59 -17.62 -17.54
N ARG A 86 -6.15 -16.38 -17.29
CA ARG A 86 -6.86 -15.39 -16.49
C ARG A 86 -8.26 -15.12 -17.03
N GLU A 87 -8.38 -14.85 -18.33
CA GLU A 87 -9.66 -14.63 -19.00
C GLU A 87 -10.60 -15.84 -18.82
N MET A 88 -10.09 -17.05 -19.02
CA MET A 88 -10.89 -18.26 -18.89
C MET A 88 -11.39 -18.50 -17.46
N LEU A 89 -10.56 -18.27 -16.44
CA LEU A 89 -10.94 -18.43 -15.04
C LEU A 89 -11.94 -17.36 -14.60
N LEU A 90 -11.79 -16.11 -15.06
CA LEU A 90 -12.77 -15.05 -14.82
C LEU A 90 -14.12 -15.35 -15.47
N ASN A 91 -14.12 -15.88 -16.70
CA ASN A 91 -15.35 -16.32 -17.36
C ASN A 91 -16.00 -17.50 -16.60
N TYR A 92 -15.21 -18.45 -16.09
CA TYR A 92 -15.72 -19.53 -15.24
C TYR A 92 -16.43 -18.98 -14.00
N LEU A 93 -15.86 -17.95 -13.35
CA LEU A 93 -16.47 -17.32 -12.18
C LEU A 93 -17.78 -16.59 -12.53
N LYS A 94 -17.80 -15.87 -13.66
CA LYS A 94 -18.97 -15.12 -14.14
C LYS A 94 -20.12 -16.00 -14.61
N ASP A 95 -19.81 -17.11 -15.27
CA ASP A 95 -20.83 -18.04 -15.78
C ASP A 95 -21.40 -18.94 -14.67
N ASN A 96 -20.76 -18.96 -13.49
CA ASN A 96 -21.22 -19.75 -12.37
C ASN A 96 -22.40 -19.10 -11.64
N HIS A 97 -23.55 -19.78 -11.64
CA HIS A 97 -24.81 -19.35 -11.01
C HIS A 97 -24.77 -19.12 -9.48
N ASN A 98 -23.68 -19.48 -8.81
CA ASN A 98 -23.44 -19.24 -7.38
C ASN A 98 -22.52 -18.04 -7.11
N PHE A 99 -22.00 -17.42 -8.16
CA PHE A 99 -21.08 -16.29 -8.10
C PHE A 99 -21.54 -15.17 -9.01
N GLY A 100 -21.28 -15.31 -10.32
CA GLY A 100 -21.66 -14.32 -11.32
C GLY A 100 -20.92 -12.99 -11.19
N GLU A 101 -21.48 -11.98 -11.85
CA GLU A 101 -20.99 -10.60 -11.81
C GLU A 101 -20.95 -10.01 -10.39
N GLN A 102 -21.79 -10.50 -9.48
CA GLN A 102 -21.77 -10.05 -8.08
C GLN A 102 -20.43 -10.38 -7.42
N ARG A 103 -19.92 -11.61 -7.58
CA ARG A 103 -18.64 -11.99 -6.99
C ARG A 103 -17.47 -11.17 -7.55
N ILE A 104 -17.50 -10.82 -8.83
CA ILE A 104 -16.49 -9.96 -9.45
C ILE A 104 -16.46 -8.58 -8.79
N LYS A 105 -17.63 -8.02 -8.46
CA LYS A 105 -17.72 -6.74 -7.74
C LYS A 105 -17.17 -6.85 -6.33
N GLU A 106 -17.57 -7.87 -5.58
CA GLU A 106 -17.09 -8.11 -4.22
C GLU A 106 -15.57 -8.29 -4.18
N LEU A 107 -15.00 -9.07 -5.12
CA LEU A 107 -13.55 -9.21 -5.26
C LEU A 107 -12.88 -7.88 -5.64
N SER A 108 -13.52 -7.06 -6.48
CA SER A 108 -12.98 -5.76 -6.87
C SER A 108 -12.99 -4.77 -5.71
N GLU A 109 -14.05 -4.75 -4.91
CA GLU A 109 -14.16 -3.93 -3.70
C GLU A 109 -13.14 -4.37 -2.65
N PHE A 110 -13.02 -5.68 -2.42
CA PHE A 110 -11.97 -6.26 -1.59
C PHE A 110 -10.58 -5.85 -2.09
N LEU A 111 -10.31 -5.96 -3.39
CA LEU A 111 -9.00 -5.61 -3.95
C LEU A 111 -8.68 -4.13 -3.75
N LEU A 112 -9.66 -3.22 -3.88
CA LEU A 112 -9.46 -1.80 -3.58
C LEU A 112 -9.12 -1.56 -2.11
N VAL A 113 -9.76 -2.27 -1.19
CA VAL A 113 -9.46 -2.18 0.25
C VAL A 113 -8.07 -2.73 0.52
N TYR A 114 -7.74 -3.89 -0.05
CA TYR A 114 -6.47 -4.57 0.13
C TYR A 114 -5.29 -3.71 -0.28
N ILE A 115 -5.36 -3.08 -1.46
CA ILE A 115 -4.24 -2.33 -2.05
C ILE A 115 -4.08 -0.91 -1.47
N GLN A 116 -5.01 -0.45 -0.64
CA GLN A 116 -5.03 0.93 -0.18
C GLN A 116 -3.72 1.32 0.54
N PRO A 117 -3.18 0.51 1.47
CA PRO A 117 -1.88 0.79 2.10
C PRO A 117 -0.72 0.83 1.09
N GLN A 118 -0.74 -0.04 0.08
CA GLN A 118 0.31 -0.14 -0.93
C GLN A 118 0.28 1.06 -1.88
N LEU A 119 -0.89 1.64 -2.17
CA LEU A 119 -1.01 2.89 -2.94
C LEU A 119 -0.37 4.10 -2.24
N GLU A 120 -0.20 4.02 -0.92
CA GLU A 120 0.36 5.05 -0.04
C GLU A 120 1.82 4.73 0.34
N SER A 121 2.38 3.64 -0.18
CA SER A 121 3.77 3.25 0.08
C SER A 121 4.76 4.23 -0.55
N ASP A 122 5.84 4.51 0.19
CA ASP A 122 7.02 5.24 -0.30
C ASP A 122 7.88 4.41 -1.25
N ASP A 123 7.71 3.07 -1.24
CA ASP A 123 8.36 2.18 -2.19
C ASP A 123 7.64 2.31 -3.56
N PRO A 124 8.33 2.85 -4.59
CA PRO A 124 7.72 3.07 -5.89
C PRO A 124 7.22 1.77 -6.54
N ASP A 125 7.86 0.64 -6.30
CA ASP A 125 7.51 -0.65 -6.90
C ASP A 125 6.22 -1.21 -6.27
N ILE A 126 6.10 -1.08 -4.94
CA ILE A 126 4.86 -1.42 -4.20
C ILE A 126 3.71 -0.51 -4.64
N GLN A 127 3.97 0.79 -4.76
CA GLN A 127 2.99 1.77 -5.19
C GLN A 127 2.51 1.52 -6.63
N GLU A 128 3.44 1.19 -7.54
CA GLU A 128 3.11 0.89 -8.93
C GLU A 128 2.35 -0.44 -9.08
N PHE A 129 2.71 -1.47 -8.32
CA PHE A 129 1.94 -2.70 -8.21
C PHE A 129 0.50 -2.39 -7.79
N ALA A 130 0.32 -1.58 -6.74
CA ALA A 130 -0.98 -1.20 -6.23
C ALA A 130 -1.79 -0.37 -7.25
N LYS A 131 -1.16 0.57 -7.98
CA LYS A 131 -1.83 1.37 -9.02
C LYS A 131 -2.42 0.48 -10.13
N ALA A 132 -1.69 -0.55 -10.56
CA ALA A 132 -2.16 -1.50 -11.57
C ALA A 132 -3.39 -2.30 -11.10
N GLN A 133 -3.37 -2.76 -9.84
CA GLN A 133 -4.50 -3.44 -9.21
C GLN A 133 -5.72 -2.52 -9.06
N ARG A 134 -5.49 -1.25 -8.71
CA ARG A 134 -6.56 -0.24 -8.61
C ARG A 134 -7.28 -0.06 -9.94
N TRP A 135 -6.54 0.06 -11.04
CA TRP A 135 -7.16 0.16 -12.37
C TRP A 135 -7.99 -1.07 -12.72
N THR A 136 -7.52 -2.25 -12.32
CA THR A 136 -8.21 -3.52 -12.52
C THR A 136 -9.56 -3.56 -11.80
N ALA A 137 -9.56 -3.32 -10.49
CA ALA A 137 -10.80 -3.27 -9.72
C ALA A 137 -11.76 -2.17 -10.23
N GLN A 138 -11.24 -0.99 -10.54
CA GLN A 138 -12.04 0.11 -11.08
C GLN A 138 -12.61 -0.17 -12.47
N ALA A 139 -11.94 -0.98 -13.29
CA ALA A 139 -12.48 -1.36 -14.60
C ALA A 139 -13.75 -2.20 -14.46
N TYR A 140 -13.83 -3.10 -13.47
CA TYR A 140 -15.02 -3.89 -13.20
C TYR A 140 -16.12 -3.09 -12.47
N LEU A 141 -15.75 -2.24 -11.52
CA LEU A 141 -16.74 -1.46 -10.73
C LEU A 141 -17.27 -0.23 -11.48
N ARG A 142 -16.39 0.50 -12.17
CA ARG A 142 -16.67 1.81 -12.76
C ARG A 142 -16.00 1.94 -14.14
N PRO A 143 -16.37 1.12 -15.13
CA PRO A 143 -15.65 1.00 -16.41
C PRO A 143 -15.51 2.33 -17.17
N LYS A 144 -16.52 3.22 -17.08
CA LYS A 144 -16.46 4.56 -17.70
C LYS A 144 -15.42 5.47 -17.04
N ALA A 145 -15.36 5.48 -15.71
CA ALA A 145 -14.39 6.30 -14.98
C ALA A 145 -12.97 5.73 -15.16
N SER A 146 -12.82 4.41 -15.08
CA SER A 146 -11.56 3.71 -15.32
C SER A 146 -11.04 3.97 -16.74
N ALA A 147 -11.89 3.86 -17.77
CA ALA A 147 -11.50 4.18 -19.15
C ALA A 147 -11.01 5.63 -19.32
N LYS A 148 -11.65 6.58 -18.65
CA LYS A 148 -11.21 7.99 -18.64
C LYS A 148 -9.84 8.14 -17.95
N GLY A 149 -9.67 7.53 -16.78
CA GLY A 149 -8.42 7.57 -16.02
C GLY A 149 -7.23 6.95 -16.76
N LEU A 150 -7.42 5.75 -17.32
CA LEU A 150 -6.42 5.06 -18.14
C LEU A 150 -6.07 5.86 -19.40
N GLY A 151 -7.05 6.50 -20.03
CA GLY A 151 -6.81 7.42 -21.16
C GLY A 151 -5.91 8.59 -20.77
N LEU A 152 -6.18 9.25 -19.64
CA LEU A 152 -5.36 10.35 -19.12
C LEU A 152 -3.93 9.88 -18.78
N ALA A 153 -3.81 8.73 -18.13
CA ALA A 153 -2.52 8.15 -17.75
C ALA A 153 -1.66 7.84 -18.99
N LEU A 154 -2.25 7.20 -20.02
CA LEU A 154 -1.58 6.98 -21.30
C LEU A 154 -1.15 8.28 -22.00
N SER A 155 -1.99 9.33 -21.93
CA SER A 155 -1.65 10.62 -22.53
C SER A 155 -0.43 11.26 -21.85
N ARG A 156 -0.36 11.18 -20.52
CA ARG A 156 0.75 11.72 -19.72
C ARG A 156 2.03 10.94 -19.99
N ALA A 157 1.95 9.61 -19.95
CA ALA A 157 3.08 8.72 -20.22
C ALA A 157 3.67 8.97 -21.61
N TYR A 158 2.81 9.09 -22.64
CA TYR A 158 3.28 9.39 -24.00
C TYR A 158 4.16 10.65 -24.10
N GLN A 159 3.90 11.66 -23.28
CA GLN A 159 4.64 12.93 -23.31
C GLN A 159 5.92 12.92 -22.48
N HIS A 160 6.01 12.08 -21.45
CA HIS A 160 7.01 12.22 -20.39
C HIS A 160 7.75 10.93 -20.04
N ASP A 161 7.16 9.76 -20.25
CA ASP A 161 7.69 8.48 -19.77
C ASP A 161 7.29 7.30 -20.67
N ARG A 162 8.29 6.75 -21.37
CA ARG A 162 8.08 5.64 -22.31
C ARG A 162 7.86 4.30 -21.60
N ASP A 163 8.44 4.10 -20.43
CA ASP A 163 8.33 2.83 -19.71
C ASP A 163 6.94 2.73 -19.08
N ASP A 164 6.44 3.84 -18.52
CA ASP A 164 5.04 3.96 -18.10
C ASP A 164 4.06 3.78 -19.25
N LEU A 165 4.40 4.24 -20.46
CA LEU A 165 3.53 4.08 -21.63
C LEU A 165 3.34 2.59 -21.98
N ILE A 166 4.41 1.79 -21.93
CA ILE A 166 4.33 0.35 -22.19
C ILE A 166 3.46 -0.33 -21.14
N ARG A 167 3.72 -0.02 -19.87
CA ARG A 167 3.04 -0.63 -18.72
C ARG A 167 1.54 -0.35 -18.71
N ILE A 168 1.15 0.93 -18.81
CA ILE A 168 -0.26 1.32 -18.81
C ILE A 168 -0.98 0.74 -20.04
N ALA A 169 -0.31 0.70 -21.20
CA ALA A 169 -0.89 0.11 -22.40
C ALA A 169 -1.12 -1.41 -22.25
N ALA A 170 -0.20 -2.13 -21.61
CA ALA A 170 -0.37 -3.55 -21.28
C ALA A 170 -1.53 -3.80 -20.30
N VAL A 171 -1.73 -2.92 -19.31
CA VAL A 171 -2.91 -2.96 -18.42
C VAL A 171 -4.19 -2.76 -19.23
N VAL A 172 -4.24 -1.79 -20.14
CA VAL A 172 -5.43 -1.55 -20.99
C VAL A 172 -5.75 -2.77 -21.87
N GLU A 173 -4.74 -3.45 -22.41
CA GLU A 173 -4.94 -4.68 -23.17
C GLU A 173 -5.48 -5.82 -22.30
N THR A 174 -4.94 -5.98 -21.09
CA THR A 174 -5.37 -7.03 -20.14
C THR A 174 -6.79 -6.80 -19.61
N LEU A 175 -7.24 -5.55 -19.60
CA LEU A 175 -8.59 -5.14 -19.19
C LEU A 175 -9.56 -5.01 -20.38
N ALA A 176 -9.29 -5.70 -21.50
CA ALA A 176 -10.12 -5.62 -22.70
C ALA A 176 -11.59 -5.99 -22.48
N GLU A 177 -11.88 -6.98 -21.64
CA GLU A 177 -13.25 -7.42 -21.34
C GLU A 177 -14.05 -6.35 -20.57
N PRO A 178 -13.61 -5.87 -19.37
CA PRO A 178 -14.38 -4.87 -18.63
C PRO A 178 -14.43 -3.53 -19.37
N LEU A 179 -13.46 -3.26 -20.26
CA LEU A 179 -13.39 -2.05 -21.08
C LEU A 179 -13.93 -2.24 -22.51
N SER A 180 -14.62 -3.34 -22.81
CA SER A 180 -15.08 -3.71 -24.15
C SER A 180 -15.95 -2.64 -24.83
N LYS A 181 -16.72 -1.86 -24.05
CA LYS A 181 -17.52 -0.72 -24.53
C LYS A 181 -16.66 0.47 -25.00
N PHE A 182 -15.38 0.53 -24.63
CA PHE A 182 -14.44 1.61 -24.96
C PHE A 182 -13.47 1.20 -26.07
N LYS A 183 -13.99 0.67 -27.18
CA LYS A 183 -13.19 0.15 -28.32
C LYS A 183 -12.03 1.05 -28.76
N LYS A 184 -12.23 2.38 -28.76
CA LYS A 184 -11.19 3.34 -29.13
C LYS A 184 -10.01 3.36 -28.15
N LEU A 185 -10.26 3.18 -26.85
CA LEU A 185 -9.21 3.08 -25.82
C LEU A 185 -8.39 1.82 -26.04
N LEU A 186 -9.05 0.69 -26.30
CA LEU A 186 -8.37 -0.58 -26.57
C LEU A 186 -7.52 -0.52 -27.85
N ILE A 187 -8.02 0.13 -28.91
CA ILE A 187 -7.23 0.37 -30.13
C ILE A 187 -6.03 1.28 -29.83
N TYR A 188 -6.26 2.37 -29.09
CA TYR A 188 -5.20 3.30 -28.73
C TYR A 188 -4.12 2.64 -27.87
N GLY A 189 -4.50 1.87 -26.85
CA GLY A 189 -3.58 1.09 -26.01
C GLY A 189 -2.73 0.15 -26.84
N ARG A 190 -3.33 -0.67 -27.71
CA ARG A 190 -2.59 -1.54 -28.64
C ARG A 190 -1.64 -0.79 -29.56
N GLY A 191 -2.09 0.36 -30.08
CA GLY A 191 -1.25 1.24 -30.89
C GLY A 191 -0.03 1.73 -30.12
N MET A 192 -0.22 2.15 -28.86
CA MET A 192 0.85 2.62 -27.98
C MET A 192 1.81 1.50 -27.55
N THR A 193 1.32 0.29 -27.25
CA THR A 193 2.17 -0.88 -26.98
C THR A 193 3.10 -1.15 -28.17
N ARG A 194 2.56 -1.20 -29.39
CA ARG A 194 3.33 -1.43 -30.62
C ARG A 194 4.32 -0.30 -30.89
N PHE A 195 3.87 0.95 -30.72
CA PHE A 195 4.71 2.13 -30.90
C PHE A 195 5.90 2.11 -29.95
N ALA A 196 5.66 1.87 -28.66
CA ALA A 196 6.69 1.82 -27.65
C ALA A 196 7.66 0.66 -27.84
N ARG A 197 7.21 -0.48 -28.42
CA ARG A 197 8.06 -1.62 -28.82
C ARG A 197 8.77 -1.45 -30.17
N GLY A 198 8.54 -0.35 -30.88
CA GLY A 198 9.17 -0.08 -32.18
C GLY A 198 8.50 -0.74 -33.39
N ASP A 199 7.36 -1.42 -33.22
CA ASP A 199 6.50 -1.87 -34.33
C ASP A 199 5.72 -0.68 -34.89
N LEU A 200 6.42 0.23 -35.58
CA LEU A 200 5.84 1.47 -36.08
C LEU A 200 4.76 1.22 -37.15
N LYS A 201 4.96 0.19 -37.98
CA LYS A 201 3.99 -0.20 -39.03
C LYS A 201 2.69 -0.71 -38.41
N GLY A 202 2.78 -1.60 -37.41
CA GLY A 202 1.61 -2.08 -36.69
C GLY A 202 0.96 -0.99 -35.84
N ALA A 203 1.75 -0.12 -35.20
CA ALA A 203 1.23 1.03 -34.45
C ALA A 203 0.41 1.95 -35.35
N LYS A 204 0.95 2.29 -36.54
CA LYS A 204 0.24 3.08 -37.56
C LYS A 204 -1.08 2.41 -37.95
N ALA A 205 -1.06 1.10 -38.22
CA ALA A 205 -2.27 0.36 -38.58
C ALA A 205 -3.34 0.37 -37.48
N GLU A 206 -2.97 0.38 -36.19
CA GLU A 206 -3.93 0.57 -35.10
C GLU A 206 -4.46 2.00 -35.05
N PHE A 207 -3.58 3.01 -35.11
CA PHE A 207 -3.98 4.42 -35.03
C PHE A 207 -4.87 4.84 -36.20
N ASP A 208 -4.64 4.33 -37.41
CA ASP A 208 -5.47 4.62 -38.59
C ASP A 208 -6.94 4.18 -38.41
N LYS A 209 -7.23 3.20 -37.53
CA LYS A 209 -8.61 2.77 -37.22
C LYS A 209 -9.40 3.81 -36.41
N ILE A 210 -8.72 4.68 -35.65
CA ILE A 210 -9.34 5.70 -34.78
C ILE A 210 -9.04 7.13 -35.22
N ARG A 211 -8.10 7.30 -36.14
CA ARG A 211 -7.75 8.58 -36.76
C ARG A 211 -8.89 9.02 -37.65
N ARG A 212 -9.70 9.96 -37.17
CA ARG A 212 -10.68 10.61 -38.04
C ARG A 212 -10.25 12.03 -38.39
N TRP A 213 -9.62 12.81 -37.50
CA TRP A 213 -9.37 14.23 -37.73
C TRP A 213 -8.03 14.65 -37.07
N GLY A 214 -6.94 14.72 -37.84
CA GLY A 214 -5.64 15.21 -37.35
C GLY A 214 -4.81 14.22 -36.52
N ASN A 215 -4.04 14.74 -35.55
CA ASN A 215 -3.15 14.02 -34.63
C ASN A 215 -3.80 13.78 -33.25
N GLN A 216 -5.14 13.82 -33.16
CA GLN A 216 -5.87 13.63 -31.90
C GLN A 216 -7.02 12.63 -32.05
N ALA A 217 -7.33 11.92 -30.97
CA ALA A 217 -8.47 11.02 -30.88
C ALA A 217 -9.28 11.26 -29.59
N HIS A 218 -10.60 11.39 -29.71
CA HIS A 218 -11.50 11.40 -28.54
C HIS A 218 -11.76 9.97 -28.07
N VAL A 219 -11.27 9.66 -26.87
CA VAL A 219 -11.31 8.34 -26.24
C VAL A 219 -11.84 8.49 -24.82
N ALA A 220 -12.95 7.82 -24.49
CA ALA A 220 -13.58 7.85 -23.16
C ALA A 220 -13.84 9.28 -22.59
N GLY A 221 -14.08 10.27 -23.47
CA GLY A 221 -14.29 11.66 -23.07
C GLY A 221 -13.00 12.48 -22.86
N VAL A 222 -11.84 11.91 -23.20
CA VAL A 222 -10.52 12.55 -23.15
C VAL A 222 -10.01 12.76 -24.59
N ARG A 223 -9.31 13.87 -24.84
CA ARG A 223 -8.58 14.08 -26.09
C ARG A 223 -7.17 13.52 -25.92
N LEU A 224 -6.84 12.47 -26.67
CA LEU A 224 -5.53 11.83 -26.64
C LEU A 224 -4.72 12.22 -27.87
N LEU A 225 -3.42 12.45 -27.69
CA LEU A 225 -2.49 12.71 -28.79
C LEU A 225 -2.13 11.40 -29.50
N LEU A 226 -2.04 11.44 -30.82
CA LEU A 226 -1.53 10.35 -31.64
C LEU A 226 -0.10 10.67 -32.08
N PRO A 227 0.80 9.67 -32.15
CA PRO A 227 2.10 9.86 -32.76
C PRO A 227 1.97 10.40 -34.18
N ASN A 228 2.78 11.40 -34.50
CA ASN A 228 2.72 12.04 -35.80
C ASN A 228 3.34 11.14 -36.89
N ASN A 229 3.14 11.50 -38.16
CA ASN A 229 3.64 10.67 -39.26
C ASN A 229 5.17 10.52 -39.24
N GLN A 230 5.93 11.53 -38.81
CA GLN A 230 7.39 11.45 -38.71
C GLN A 230 7.83 10.46 -37.63
N GLU A 231 7.14 10.44 -36.48
CA GLU A 231 7.39 9.48 -35.39
C GLU A 231 7.05 8.05 -35.79
N LEU A 232 6.06 7.86 -36.67
CA LEU A 232 5.64 6.56 -37.20
C LEU A 232 6.45 6.07 -38.42
N THR A 233 7.37 6.89 -38.94
CA THR A 233 8.23 6.54 -40.09
C THR A 233 9.73 6.71 -39.82
N ARG A 234 10.13 7.18 -38.64
CA ARG A 234 11.55 7.36 -38.29
C ARG A 234 12.21 5.99 -38.11
N GLU A 235 13.12 5.62 -38.99
CA GLU A 235 14.08 4.55 -38.71
C GLU A 235 15.00 5.03 -37.58
N LYS A 236 14.93 4.37 -36.42
CA LYS A 236 15.89 4.62 -35.33
C LYS A 236 17.12 3.74 -35.52
N PRO A 237 18.33 4.26 -35.25
CA PRO A 237 19.54 3.43 -35.23
C PRO A 237 19.38 2.34 -34.16
N LYS A 238 19.88 1.13 -34.48
CA LYS A 238 19.79 -0.07 -33.63
C LYS A 238 20.51 0.17 -32.29
N SER A 239 19.81 0.64 -31.27
CA SER A 239 20.22 0.42 -29.89
C SER A 239 19.59 -0.88 -29.40
N PHE A 240 20.45 -1.89 -29.21
CA PHE A 240 20.06 -3.19 -28.67
C PHE A 240 19.79 -3.05 -27.17
N ARG A 241 18.53 -2.91 -26.78
CA ARG A 241 18.00 -3.53 -25.56
C ARG A 241 16.92 -4.50 -26.01
N VAL A 242 17.27 -5.78 -26.01
CA VAL A 242 16.35 -6.88 -26.33
C VAL A 242 15.39 -7.01 -25.16
N TYR A 243 14.17 -6.50 -25.30
CA TYR A 243 13.07 -6.87 -24.42
C TYR A 243 12.63 -8.26 -24.83
N TRP A 244 13.08 -9.27 -24.07
CA TRP A 244 12.66 -10.65 -24.32
C TRP A 244 11.17 -10.80 -24.06
N VAL A 245 10.56 -11.51 -25.01
CA VAL A 245 9.15 -11.89 -25.04
C VAL A 245 8.92 -12.96 -23.99
N THR A 246 8.39 -12.59 -22.82
CA THR A 246 7.64 -13.49 -21.92
C THR A 246 6.58 -12.69 -21.17
N SER A 247 5.45 -13.34 -20.90
CA SER A 247 4.12 -12.78 -20.63
C SER A 247 3.92 -12.12 -19.25
N GLY A 248 4.93 -11.48 -18.67
CA GLY A 248 4.79 -10.77 -17.38
C GLY A 248 4.46 -9.29 -17.58
N ILE A 249 3.30 -8.85 -17.14
CA ILE A 249 2.85 -7.45 -17.07
C ILE A 249 3.80 -6.61 -16.18
N VAL A 250 4.56 -7.24 -15.27
CA VAL A 250 5.50 -6.60 -14.31
C VAL A 250 7.00 -6.78 -14.65
N ILE A 251 7.41 -7.59 -15.65
CA ILE A 251 8.85 -7.77 -16.02
C ILE A 251 9.40 -6.60 -16.87
N LEU A 252 9.21 -5.37 -16.41
CA LEU A 252 9.87 -4.16 -16.93
C LEU A 252 10.54 -3.33 -15.82
N VAL A 253 10.57 -3.81 -14.57
CA VAL A 253 10.83 -2.99 -13.38
C VAL A 253 12.17 -3.29 -12.68
N LEU A 254 13.32 -3.38 -13.36
CA LEU A 254 14.59 -3.53 -12.61
C LEU A 254 15.80 -2.70 -13.02
N VAL A 255 15.73 -1.76 -13.99
CA VAL A 255 16.90 -0.86 -14.22
C VAL A 255 16.51 0.52 -14.75
N GLY A 256 16.54 1.54 -13.90
CA GLY A 256 16.73 2.92 -14.34
C GLY A 256 16.38 4.00 -13.33
N GLY A 257 17.38 4.46 -12.56
CA GLY A 257 17.29 5.75 -11.86
C GLY A 257 17.69 6.93 -12.75
N VAL A 258 17.16 8.13 -12.43
CA VAL A 258 17.85 9.45 -12.27
C VAL A 258 16.78 10.56 -12.15
N ASN A 259 16.99 11.45 -11.17
CA ASN A 259 16.23 12.66 -10.81
C ASN A 259 16.02 13.67 -11.96
N TRP A 260 14.92 14.45 -11.92
CA TRP A 260 14.91 15.94 -11.79
C TRP A 260 13.48 16.53 -11.68
N VAL A 261 13.36 17.44 -10.71
CA VAL A 261 12.35 18.45 -10.29
C VAL A 261 11.34 19.00 -11.32
N GLN A 262 10.04 19.06 -10.95
CA GLN A 262 9.13 20.22 -11.16
C GLN A 262 7.83 20.14 -10.32
N SER A 263 7.35 21.32 -9.91
CA SER A 263 6.41 21.67 -8.82
C SER A 263 5.08 20.90 -8.71
N PRO A 264 4.50 20.73 -7.49
CA PRO A 264 3.28 19.95 -7.30
C PRO A 264 2.04 20.70 -7.82
N PRO A 265 1.00 19.96 -8.24
CA PRO A 265 -0.34 20.52 -8.47
C PRO A 265 -0.93 21.04 -7.14
N PRO A 266 -1.96 21.92 -7.15
CA PRO A 266 -2.60 22.36 -5.91
C PRO A 266 -3.15 21.15 -5.15
N ASP A 267 -2.76 21.03 -3.88
CA ASP A 267 -3.03 19.86 -3.05
C ASP A 267 -4.54 19.59 -2.95
N PRO A 268 -4.97 18.31 -3.03
CA PRO A 268 -6.27 17.94 -2.48
C PRO A 268 -6.31 18.36 -0.99
N PRO A 269 -7.49 18.67 -0.42
CA PRO A 269 -7.55 19.10 0.98
C PRO A 269 -6.84 18.08 1.87
N SER A 270 -5.83 18.55 2.62
CA SER A 270 -5.01 17.68 3.47
C SER A 270 -5.90 16.97 4.49
N ILE A 271 -5.78 15.65 4.56
CA ILE A 271 -6.42 14.84 5.62
C ILE A 271 -5.89 15.38 6.95
N LYS A 272 -6.79 15.63 7.90
CA LYS A 272 -6.42 16.12 9.23
C LYS A 272 -6.36 14.98 10.23
N VAL A 273 -5.60 15.16 11.31
CA VAL A 273 -5.49 14.16 12.40
C VAL A 273 -6.86 13.68 12.90
N LYS A 274 -7.84 14.57 13.02
CA LYS A 274 -9.22 14.22 13.45
C LYS A 274 -10.01 13.38 12.45
N ASP A 275 -9.60 13.38 11.18
CA ASP A 275 -10.32 12.69 10.10
C ASP A 275 -9.91 11.19 10.03
N ILE A 276 -8.87 10.80 10.77
CA ILE A 276 -8.44 9.40 10.93
C ILE A 276 -9.48 8.66 11.78
N THR A 277 -10.23 7.77 11.15
CA THR A 277 -11.35 7.02 11.77
C THR A 277 -11.16 5.50 11.69
N THR A 278 -10.02 5.03 11.20
CA THR A 278 -9.72 3.61 11.06
C THR A 278 -9.54 2.94 12.43
N CYS A 279 -10.26 1.84 12.67
CA CYS A 279 -10.06 1.00 13.85
C CYS A 279 -8.79 0.13 13.78
N SER A 280 -8.09 0.11 12.64
CA SER A 280 -6.76 -0.51 12.58
C SER A 280 -5.74 0.45 13.19
N LEU A 281 -5.31 0.16 14.42
CA LEU A 281 -4.37 0.99 15.18
C LEU A 281 -3.06 1.24 14.43
N SER A 282 -2.49 0.19 13.85
CA SER A 282 -1.27 0.31 13.04
C SER A 282 -1.48 1.20 11.82
N LYS A 283 -2.62 1.06 11.12
CA LYS A 283 -2.94 1.90 9.96
C LYS A 283 -3.18 3.36 10.36
N GLY A 284 -3.96 3.62 11.41
CA GLY A 284 -4.24 4.99 11.87
C GLY A 284 -3.00 5.69 12.40
N MET A 285 -2.08 4.95 13.03
CA MET A 285 -0.78 5.48 13.45
C MET A 285 0.16 5.73 12.27
N ALA A 286 0.09 4.93 11.19
CA ALA A 286 0.87 5.15 9.97
C ALA A 286 0.38 6.38 9.18
N GLU A 287 -0.94 6.64 9.15
CA GLU A 287 -1.51 7.79 8.44
C GLU A 287 -0.96 9.13 8.93
N VAL A 288 -0.47 9.24 10.17
CA VAL A 288 0.10 10.47 10.76
C VAL A 288 1.64 10.53 10.76
N HIS A 289 2.32 9.60 10.08
CA HIS A 289 3.78 9.49 10.10
C HIS A 289 4.52 10.73 9.59
N GLY A 290 3.97 11.43 8.59
CA GLY A 290 4.58 12.67 8.09
C GLY A 290 4.64 13.76 9.17
N LEU A 291 3.53 13.99 9.87
CA LEU A 291 3.49 14.90 11.01
C LEU A 291 4.35 14.38 12.17
N ASP A 292 4.33 13.09 12.45
CA ASP A 292 5.14 12.48 13.51
C ASP A 292 6.63 12.74 13.34
N GLN A 293 7.13 12.55 12.12
CA GLN A 293 8.54 12.76 11.80
C GLN A 293 8.94 14.21 12.08
N GLN A 294 8.14 15.19 11.66
CA GLN A 294 8.38 16.60 11.98
C GLN A 294 8.35 16.89 13.49
N LEU A 295 7.47 16.24 14.24
CA LEU A 295 7.41 16.37 15.70
C LEU A 295 8.65 15.78 16.38
N ILE A 296 9.14 14.63 15.89
CA ILE A 296 10.36 13.98 16.37
C ILE A 296 11.58 14.85 16.07
N ASP A 297 11.68 15.37 14.85
CA ASP A 297 12.79 16.23 14.43
C ASP A 297 12.82 17.54 15.23
N ARG A 298 11.65 18.16 15.45
CA ARG A 298 11.55 19.37 16.26
C ARG A 298 11.83 19.10 17.73
N LEU A 299 11.40 17.95 18.28
CA LEU A 299 11.79 17.52 19.61
C LEU A 299 13.31 17.37 19.73
N ASN A 300 13.97 16.79 18.72
CA ASN A 300 15.42 16.65 18.68
C ASN A 300 16.15 18.00 18.61
N ILE A 301 15.56 19.03 17.98
CA ILE A 301 16.08 20.41 18.04
C ILE A 301 15.93 21.00 19.44
N LEU A 302 14.76 20.87 20.05
CA LEU A 302 14.48 21.42 21.39
C LEU A 302 15.28 20.74 22.48
N ARG A 303 15.53 19.44 22.32
CA ARG A 303 16.21 18.62 23.31
C ARG A 303 16.99 17.49 22.62
N PRO A 304 18.19 17.79 22.10
CA PRO A 304 19.02 16.81 21.41
C PRO A 304 19.30 15.58 22.25
N ASN A 305 19.42 14.43 21.59
CA ASN A 305 19.73 13.13 22.21
C ASN A 305 18.68 12.63 23.23
N SER A 306 17.47 13.19 23.22
CA SER A 306 16.37 12.71 24.08
C SER A 306 15.87 11.33 23.66
N LEU A 307 15.88 11.06 22.35
CA LEU A 307 15.47 9.79 21.77
C LEU A 307 16.61 9.26 20.90
N VAL A 308 16.80 7.95 20.93
CA VAL A 308 17.74 7.22 20.08
C VAL A 308 17.02 6.04 19.45
N SER A 309 17.36 5.74 18.20
CA SER A 309 16.80 4.57 17.52
C SER A 309 17.33 3.29 18.16
N PHE A 310 16.48 2.27 18.30
CA PHE A 310 16.85 0.91 18.71
C PHE A 310 16.58 -0.13 17.61
N ASP A 311 16.37 0.31 16.37
CA ASP A 311 16.21 -0.56 15.19
C ASP A 311 17.46 -1.42 14.88
N ASP A 312 18.61 -1.02 15.40
CA ASP A 312 19.89 -1.73 15.33
C ASP A 312 19.97 -2.97 16.25
N LEU A 313 19.04 -3.14 17.19
CA LEU A 313 19.00 -4.31 18.08
C LEU A 313 18.36 -5.53 17.38
N ASN A 314 18.40 -6.71 18.00
CA ASN A 314 17.71 -7.91 17.49
C ASN A 314 16.18 -7.83 17.72
N VAL A 315 15.54 -6.91 17.02
CA VAL A 315 14.12 -6.56 17.14
C VAL A 315 13.37 -6.71 15.81
N GLU A 316 12.05 -6.82 15.90
CA GLU A 316 11.09 -6.73 14.81
C GLU A 316 10.02 -5.73 15.21
N MET A 317 9.78 -4.69 14.39
CA MET A 317 8.71 -3.74 14.66
C MET A 317 7.41 -4.25 14.04
N ASP A 318 6.34 -4.28 14.82
CA ASP A 318 4.98 -4.51 14.34
C ASP A 318 4.31 -3.16 14.05
N GLY A 319 3.53 -3.11 12.96
CA GLY A 319 2.77 -1.94 12.55
C GLY A 319 3.60 -0.66 12.35
N ALA A 320 3.05 0.47 12.81
CA ALA A 320 3.59 1.81 12.61
C ALA A 320 4.46 2.30 13.79
N THR A 321 5.12 1.36 14.47
CA THR A 321 5.90 1.64 15.68
C THR A 321 7.15 2.46 15.36
N TRP A 322 7.31 3.58 16.06
CA TRP A 322 8.56 4.35 16.01
C TRP A 322 9.61 3.70 16.92
N PRO A 323 10.75 3.21 16.38
CA PRO A 323 11.75 2.47 17.15
C PRO A 323 12.65 3.41 17.97
N TYR A 324 12.05 4.35 18.70
CA TYR A 324 12.76 5.30 19.55
C TYR A 324 12.56 5.01 21.04
N LEU A 325 13.65 5.11 21.79
CA LEU A 325 13.66 5.07 23.25
C LEU A 325 14.66 6.12 23.76
N GLN A 326 14.61 6.45 25.04
CA GLN A 326 15.75 7.15 25.65
C GLN A 326 16.97 6.22 25.71
N ALA A 327 18.18 6.79 25.65
CA ALA A 327 19.42 6.02 25.59
C ALA A 327 19.59 4.98 26.73
N PRO A 328 19.28 5.28 28.01
CA PRO A 328 19.36 4.27 29.07
C PRO A 328 18.37 3.11 28.87
N ALA A 329 17.15 3.40 28.36
CA ALA A 329 16.16 2.38 28.07
C ALA A 329 16.59 1.50 26.90
N LYS A 330 17.14 2.08 25.82
CA LYS A 330 17.74 1.31 24.71
C LYS A 330 18.85 0.37 25.22
N GLN A 331 19.74 0.86 26.08
CA GLN A 331 20.83 0.05 26.63
C GLN A 331 20.30 -1.12 27.45
N ALA A 332 19.31 -0.89 28.32
CA ALA A 332 18.65 -1.93 29.08
C ALA A 332 17.92 -2.95 28.19
N LEU A 333 17.27 -2.49 27.13
CA LEU A 333 16.61 -3.36 26.15
C LEU A 333 17.62 -4.28 25.46
N GLN A 334 18.76 -3.74 25.03
CA GLN A 334 19.83 -4.52 24.42
C GLN A 334 20.33 -5.63 25.35
N GLN A 335 20.54 -5.33 26.63
CA GLN A 335 20.97 -6.32 27.62
C GLN A 335 19.94 -7.46 27.79
N ALA A 336 18.65 -7.13 27.82
CA ALA A 336 17.58 -8.12 27.89
C ALA A 336 17.53 -9.01 26.64
N ILE A 337 17.69 -8.41 25.46
CA ILE A 337 17.71 -9.11 24.16
C ILE A 337 18.93 -10.04 24.08
N ASP A 338 20.12 -9.56 24.45
CA ASP A 338 21.36 -10.33 24.41
C ASP A 338 21.30 -11.53 25.35
N GLU A 339 20.76 -11.35 26.56
CA GLU A 339 20.62 -12.46 27.51
C GLU A 339 19.60 -13.50 27.04
N ARG A 340 18.48 -13.06 26.45
CA ARG A 340 17.45 -13.99 25.97
C ARG A 340 17.87 -14.71 24.68
N GLY A 341 18.66 -14.04 23.82
CA GLY A 341 19.24 -14.63 22.61
C GLY A 341 18.25 -14.92 21.47
N ILE A 342 17.03 -14.36 21.52
CA ILE A 342 16.03 -14.48 20.46
C ILE A 342 15.52 -13.10 20.03
N ARG A 343 14.91 -13.03 18.85
CA ARG A 343 14.36 -11.78 18.30
C ARG A 343 13.15 -11.30 19.11
N LEU A 344 13.15 -10.03 19.52
CA LEU A 344 12.04 -9.39 20.22
C LEU A 344 11.08 -8.74 19.22
N VAL A 345 9.79 -9.07 19.27
CA VAL A 345 8.76 -8.37 18.48
C VAL A 345 8.15 -7.25 19.32
N VAL A 346 8.35 -6.01 18.90
CA VAL A 346 7.85 -4.80 19.56
C VAL A 346 6.59 -4.32 18.85
N ALA A 347 5.49 -4.24 19.59
CA ALA A 347 4.18 -3.82 19.11
C ALA A 347 3.93 -2.32 19.20
N SER A 348 4.61 -1.63 20.13
CA SER A 348 4.57 -0.17 20.28
C SER A 348 5.76 0.28 21.13
N ALA A 349 6.30 1.46 20.87
CA ALA A 349 7.41 2.05 21.60
C ALA A 349 7.17 3.55 21.81
N TYR A 350 8.04 4.43 21.34
CA TYR A 350 7.74 5.87 21.37
C TYR A 350 6.48 6.16 20.54
N ARG A 351 5.59 6.97 21.11
CA ARG A 351 4.39 7.46 20.43
C ARG A 351 4.37 8.98 20.52
N THR A 352 4.22 9.64 19.38
CA THR A 352 4.11 11.11 19.35
C THR A 352 2.81 11.57 20.00
N ILE A 353 2.68 12.88 20.25
CA ILE A 353 1.41 13.46 20.69
C ILE A 353 0.32 13.31 19.62
N ALA A 354 0.67 13.25 18.33
CA ALA A 354 -0.28 13.11 17.22
C ALA A 354 -0.84 11.68 17.13
N GLN A 355 0.01 10.65 17.15
CA GLN A 355 -0.43 9.25 17.22
C GLN A 355 -1.25 8.97 18.48
N GLN A 356 -0.88 9.57 19.63
CA GLN A 356 -1.68 9.42 20.85
C GLN A 356 -3.06 10.09 20.71
N LEU A 357 -3.16 11.22 20.00
CA LEU A 357 -4.43 11.87 19.73
C LEU A 357 -5.31 11.05 18.78
N VAL A 358 -4.73 10.46 17.74
CA VAL A 358 -5.43 9.50 16.87
C VAL A 358 -6.04 8.37 17.71
N LEU A 359 -5.24 7.72 18.56
CA LEU A 359 -5.72 6.65 19.45
C LEU A 359 -6.82 7.15 20.39
N TRP A 360 -6.70 8.37 20.93
CA TRP A 360 -7.69 8.95 21.85
C TRP A 360 -9.03 9.26 21.17
N ASN A 361 -9.00 9.64 19.90
CA ASN A 361 -10.17 10.01 19.09
C ASN A 361 -11.00 8.79 18.65
N LEU A 362 -10.41 7.59 18.61
CA LEU A 362 -11.10 6.40 18.15
C LEU A 362 -12.25 6.00 19.12
N PRO A 363 -13.37 5.47 18.57
CA PRO A 363 -14.44 4.90 19.38
C PRO A 363 -13.92 3.79 20.31
N ARG A 364 -14.43 3.76 21.55
CA ARG A 364 -14.08 2.76 22.58
C ARG A 364 -15.00 1.54 22.57
N ASP A 365 -15.77 1.36 21.51
CA ASP A 365 -16.73 0.26 21.38
C ASP A 365 -16.05 -1.03 20.88
N GLU A 366 -16.83 -2.12 20.80
CA GLU A 366 -16.34 -3.44 20.38
C GLU A 366 -15.76 -3.46 18.96
N LEU A 367 -16.02 -2.43 18.15
CA LEU A 367 -15.57 -2.33 16.76
C LEU A 367 -14.06 -2.06 16.67
N CYS A 368 -13.53 -1.15 17.50
CA CYS A 368 -12.10 -0.82 17.50
C CYS A 368 -11.26 -1.63 18.50
N ARG A 369 -11.89 -2.37 19.44
CA ARG A 369 -11.21 -3.22 20.44
C ARG A 369 -10.08 -2.51 21.22
N ILE A 370 -10.26 -1.22 21.53
CA ILE A 370 -9.31 -0.42 22.32
C ILE A 370 -9.80 -0.40 23.78
N PRO A 371 -9.19 -1.18 24.69
CA PRO A 371 -9.71 -1.29 26.05
C PRO A 371 -9.52 0.00 26.88
N ILE A 372 -8.37 0.68 26.73
CA ILE A 372 -8.03 1.91 27.45
C ILE A 372 -7.12 2.77 26.55
N ALA A 373 -7.44 4.06 26.39
CA ALA A 373 -6.58 5.03 25.73
C ALA A 373 -6.41 6.27 26.61
N ALA A 374 -5.17 6.63 26.95
CA ALA A 374 -4.88 7.85 27.71
C ALA A 374 -5.04 9.10 26.83
N ARG A 375 -5.53 10.21 27.39
CA ARG A 375 -5.53 11.50 26.69
C ARG A 375 -4.08 11.99 26.56
N PRO A 376 -3.66 12.58 25.43
CA PRO A 376 -2.40 13.30 25.40
C PRO A 376 -2.36 14.35 26.53
N SER A 377 -1.27 14.50 27.28
CA SER A 377 0.05 13.87 27.23
C SER A 377 0.28 12.76 28.27
N ARG A 378 -0.78 12.07 28.70
CA ARG A 378 -0.74 11.16 29.86
C ARG A 378 -0.26 9.75 29.54
N SER A 379 0.04 9.44 28.28
CA SER A 379 0.51 8.11 27.88
C SER A 379 1.98 7.92 28.24
N ASN A 380 2.34 6.74 28.74
CA ASN A 380 3.73 6.40 29.05
C ASN A 380 4.59 6.35 27.77
N HIS A 381 4.04 5.92 26.64
CA HIS A 381 4.74 5.89 25.34
C HIS A 381 5.27 7.25 24.89
N GLN A 382 4.62 8.35 25.29
CA GLN A 382 5.05 9.71 24.95
C GLN A 382 6.33 10.14 25.69
N SER A 383 6.80 9.36 26.67
CA SER A 383 8.06 9.60 27.38
C SER A 383 9.28 8.98 26.69
N GLY A 384 9.11 8.08 25.72
CA GLY A 384 10.20 7.30 25.14
C GLY A 384 10.78 6.25 26.10
N LEU A 385 10.01 5.82 27.10
CA LEU A 385 10.41 4.85 28.12
C LEU A 385 9.45 3.66 28.21
N ALA A 386 8.50 3.51 27.29
CA ALA A 386 7.52 2.42 27.33
C ALA A 386 7.60 1.54 26.09
N LEU A 387 7.27 0.26 26.26
CA LEU A 387 7.20 -0.76 25.22
C LEU A 387 5.95 -1.61 25.39
N ASP A 388 5.27 -1.89 24.28
CA ASP A 388 4.38 -3.03 24.14
C ASP A 388 5.08 -4.11 23.32
N ILE A 389 5.02 -5.36 23.77
CA ILE A 389 5.75 -6.46 23.11
C ILE A 389 4.88 -7.69 22.91
N ARG A 390 5.22 -8.53 21.94
CA ARG A 390 4.69 -9.90 21.84
C ARG A 390 5.46 -10.82 22.78
N ASP A 391 4.82 -11.91 23.20
CA ASP A 391 5.40 -12.87 24.16
C ASP A 391 5.87 -12.20 25.47
N TYR A 392 5.03 -11.33 26.05
CA TYR A 392 5.36 -10.62 27.28
C TYR A 392 5.73 -11.56 28.44
N GLN A 393 5.09 -12.74 28.51
CA GLN A 393 5.37 -13.73 29.56
C GLN A 393 6.79 -14.27 29.45
N GLY A 394 7.26 -14.60 28.24
CA GLY A 394 8.61 -15.08 28.01
C GLY A 394 9.67 -13.99 28.17
N TRP A 395 9.35 -12.73 27.82
CA TRP A 395 10.30 -11.61 27.92
C TRP A 395 10.42 -11.02 29.32
N ARG A 396 9.38 -11.15 30.14
CA ARG A 396 9.29 -10.49 31.45
C ARG A 396 10.51 -10.73 32.37
N PRO A 397 11.02 -11.97 32.57
CA PRO A 397 12.16 -12.18 33.47
C PRO A 397 13.45 -11.45 33.03
N PHE A 398 13.65 -11.33 31.71
CA PHE A 398 14.82 -10.66 31.14
C PHE A 398 14.66 -9.14 31.22
N LEU A 399 13.47 -8.62 30.90
CA LEU A 399 13.18 -7.20 30.96
C LEU A 399 13.21 -6.67 32.40
N GLU A 400 12.56 -7.34 33.36
CA GLU A 400 12.55 -6.92 34.77
C GLU A 400 13.95 -6.89 35.38
N LYS A 401 14.81 -7.83 34.99
CA LYS A 401 16.22 -7.85 35.42
C LYS A 401 16.98 -6.59 35.02
N TYR A 402 16.64 -6.00 33.88
CA TYR A 402 17.29 -4.80 33.33
C TYR A 402 16.48 -3.52 33.54
N GLY A 403 15.60 -3.48 34.54
CA GLY A 403 14.95 -2.24 34.97
C GLY A 403 13.68 -1.88 34.21
N TRP A 404 13.06 -2.83 33.51
CA TRP A 404 11.73 -2.67 32.92
C TRP A 404 10.66 -3.20 33.87
N ARG A 405 9.73 -2.35 34.28
CA ARG A 405 8.58 -2.73 35.12
C ARG A 405 7.41 -3.14 34.23
N TRP A 406 6.95 -4.37 34.39
CA TRP A 406 5.69 -4.84 33.79
C TRP A 406 4.49 -4.11 34.40
N LEU A 407 3.57 -3.60 33.57
CA LEU A 407 2.44 -2.78 34.04
C LEU A 407 1.31 -3.61 34.68
N GLY A 408 1.25 -4.91 34.38
CA GLY A 408 0.30 -5.84 34.97
C GLY A 408 -0.73 -6.39 33.99
N PRO A 409 -1.67 -7.22 34.46
CA PRO A 409 -2.56 -8.00 33.59
C PRO A 409 -3.57 -7.17 32.79
N THR A 410 -3.92 -5.97 33.26
CA THR A 410 -4.83 -5.05 32.55
C THR A 410 -4.24 -4.56 31.23
N ASP A 411 -2.91 -4.45 31.17
CA ASP A 411 -2.15 -4.06 29.99
C ASP A 411 -0.95 -5.01 29.85
N ALA A 412 -1.28 -6.28 29.62
CA ALA A 412 -0.32 -7.37 29.66
C ALA A 412 0.93 -7.20 28.77
N PRO A 413 0.88 -6.62 27.56
CA PRO A 413 2.10 -6.42 26.75
C PRO A 413 3.00 -5.27 27.23
N HIS A 414 2.54 -4.41 28.15
CA HIS A 414 3.17 -3.14 28.47
C HIS A 414 4.29 -3.24 29.53
N PHE A 415 5.41 -2.58 29.24
CA PHE A 415 6.53 -2.37 30.16
C PHE A 415 6.98 -0.90 30.17
N ASP A 416 7.29 -0.37 31.36
CA ASP A 416 7.95 0.92 31.54
C ASP A 416 9.40 0.72 31.98
N TYR A 417 10.37 1.37 31.35
CA TYR A 417 11.71 1.48 31.89
C TYR A 417 11.71 2.43 33.10
N VAL A 418 12.12 1.92 34.26
CA VAL A 418 12.14 2.64 35.55
C VAL A 418 13.54 2.84 36.10
N GLY A 419 14.58 2.62 35.28
CA GLY A 419 15.96 2.88 35.65
C GLY A 419 16.30 4.37 35.73
N SER A 420 17.53 4.66 36.16
CA SER A 420 18.03 6.03 36.35
C SER A 420 18.45 6.70 35.03
N ASN A 421 18.81 7.98 35.12
CA ASN A 421 19.31 8.82 34.01
C ASN A 421 18.31 9.07 32.89
N THR A 422 17.02 8.99 33.20
CA THR A 422 15.92 9.35 32.30
C THR A 422 15.45 10.78 32.52
N ILE A 423 14.74 11.32 31.54
CA ILE A 423 14.15 12.66 31.57
C ILE A 423 12.67 12.60 31.18
N ASP A 424 11.84 13.52 31.69
CA ASP A 424 10.47 13.66 31.15
C ASP A 424 10.50 14.59 29.94
N ILE A 425 10.19 14.05 28.76
CA ILE A 425 10.18 14.75 27.47
C ILE A 425 8.78 15.14 27.02
N ARG A 426 7.73 14.82 27.77
CA ARG A 426 6.34 15.02 27.33
C ARG A 426 5.98 16.48 27.15
N ALA A 427 6.46 17.36 28.04
CA ALA A 427 6.30 18.80 27.87
C ALA A 427 7.06 19.33 26.63
N ASN A 428 8.24 18.76 26.36
CA ASN A 428 9.03 19.12 25.18
C ASN A 428 8.35 18.66 23.88
N SER A 429 7.70 17.49 23.84
CA SER A 429 6.99 17.03 22.65
C SER A 429 5.74 17.87 22.35
N ILE A 430 5.05 18.37 23.39
CA ILE A 430 3.97 19.35 23.22
C ILE A 430 4.52 20.67 22.67
N LEU A 431 5.61 21.17 23.25
CA LEU A 431 6.26 22.41 22.80
C LEU A 431 6.72 22.32 21.34
N ALA A 432 7.23 21.16 20.92
CA ALA A 432 7.62 20.89 19.53
C ALA A 432 6.45 21.12 18.57
N PHE A 433 5.27 20.61 18.91
CA PHE A 433 4.05 20.86 18.13
C PHE A 433 3.62 22.32 18.16
N GLN A 434 3.62 22.98 19.33
CA GLN A 434 3.20 24.38 19.44
C GLN A 434 4.06 25.30 18.55
N GLN A 435 5.37 25.07 18.53
CA GLN A 435 6.29 25.78 17.63
C GLN A 435 6.04 25.48 16.16
N LEU A 436 5.87 24.21 15.81
CA LEU A 436 5.60 23.79 14.43
C LEU A 436 4.28 24.39 13.92
N TRP A 437 3.24 24.41 14.75
CA TRP A 437 1.96 25.04 14.46
C TRP A 437 2.13 26.53 14.21
N ASN A 438 2.77 27.26 15.13
CA ASN A 438 2.95 28.71 15.02
C ASN A 438 3.80 29.12 13.81
N LEU A 439 4.79 28.31 13.43
CA LEU A 439 5.61 28.51 12.24
C LEU A 439 4.77 28.48 10.95
N ASN A 440 3.77 27.60 10.91
CA ASN A 440 2.93 27.36 9.75
C ASN A 440 1.62 28.16 9.76
N ASN A 441 1.20 28.68 10.90
CA ASN A 441 -0.06 29.39 11.10
C ASN A 441 0.17 30.76 11.77
N PRO A 442 0.82 31.73 11.09
CA PRO A 442 1.21 33.00 11.69
C PRO A 442 0.03 33.87 12.17
N THR A 443 -1.18 33.62 11.66
CA THR A 443 -2.41 34.34 12.01
C THR A 443 -3.30 33.60 13.02
N ASP A 444 -3.00 32.35 13.36
CA ASP A 444 -3.72 31.54 14.35
C ASP A 444 -2.71 30.91 15.29
N ARG A 445 -2.11 31.72 16.16
CA ARG A 445 -1.03 31.27 17.06
C ARG A 445 -1.59 30.71 18.37
N ILE A 446 -0.87 29.74 18.92
CA ILE A 446 -1.08 29.18 20.27
C ILE A 446 0.13 29.47 21.17
N GLU A 447 -0.06 29.36 22.48
CA GLU A 447 1.02 29.55 23.46
C GLU A 447 2.07 28.43 23.34
N GLU A 448 3.36 28.79 23.37
CA GLU A 448 4.49 27.85 23.32
C GLU A 448 5.00 27.53 24.74
N ASN A 449 4.14 26.92 25.55
CA ASN A 449 4.38 26.68 26.98
C ASN A 449 4.59 25.18 27.34
N GLY A 450 4.54 24.28 26.36
CA GLY A 450 4.66 22.84 26.56
C GLY A 450 3.49 22.20 27.32
N SER A 451 2.38 22.90 27.48
CA SER A 451 1.15 22.42 28.15
C SER A 451 0.10 21.97 27.15
N TYR A 452 -0.50 20.81 27.37
CA TYR A 452 -1.55 20.28 26.49
C TYR A 452 -2.93 20.74 26.97
N ASP A 453 -3.43 21.81 26.35
CA ASP A 453 -4.74 22.42 26.62
C ASP A 453 -5.74 22.21 25.46
N ALA A 454 -6.95 22.77 25.60
CA ALA A 454 -8.00 22.63 24.60
C ALA A 454 -7.61 23.29 23.26
N GLU A 455 -6.88 24.41 23.30
CA GLU A 455 -6.41 25.09 22.09
C GLU A 455 -5.40 24.21 21.34
N THR A 456 -4.41 23.66 22.06
CA THR A 456 -3.40 22.74 21.52
C THR A 456 -4.04 21.49 20.91
N GLU A 457 -5.00 20.85 21.61
CA GLU A 457 -5.73 19.70 21.09
C GLU A 457 -6.52 20.02 19.82
N GLN A 458 -7.21 21.16 19.79
CA GLN A 458 -7.97 21.60 18.61
C GLN A 458 -7.05 21.79 17.40
N ARG A 459 -5.87 22.39 17.58
CA ARG A 459 -4.91 22.59 16.49
C ARG A 459 -4.28 21.27 16.05
N LEU A 460 -3.94 20.40 16.99
CA LEU A 460 -3.39 19.09 16.68
C LEU A 460 -4.39 18.26 15.86
N ASN A 461 -5.66 18.26 16.25
CA ASN A 461 -6.76 17.65 15.48
C ASN A 461 -6.92 18.23 14.06
N ASN A 462 -6.58 19.50 13.86
CA ASN A 462 -6.69 20.16 12.55
C ASN A 462 -5.38 20.16 11.75
N SER A 463 -4.32 19.55 12.27
CA SER A 463 -3.03 19.47 11.60
C SER A 463 -3.08 18.47 10.44
N PRO A 464 -2.39 18.74 9.32
CA PRO A 464 -2.26 17.80 8.22
C PRO A 464 -1.51 16.55 8.67
N VAL A 465 -2.02 15.37 8.32
CA VAL A 465 -1.41 14.09 8.72
C VAL A 465 -0.04 13.86 8.08
N ASP A 466 0.17 14.40 6.87
CA ASP A 466 1.44 14.38 6.13
C ASP A 466 2.48 15.38 6.68
N GLY A 467 2.10 16.20 7.67
CA GLY A 467 2.96 17.27 8.20
C GLY A 467 2.77 18.61 7.48
N PHE A 468 3.42 19.63 8.01
CA PHE A 468 3.30 21.01 7.54
C PHE A 468 4.36 21.37 6.49
N PRO A 469 4.11 22.37 5.62
CA PRO A 469 5.07 22.78 4.60
C PRO A 469 6.38 23.40 5.13
N LYS A 470 6.40 23.94 6.35
CA LYS A 470 7.61 24.51 6.97
C LYS A 470 8.03 23.68 8.19
N GLU A 471 9.31 23.31 8.22
CA GLU A 471 9.86 22.41 9.25
C GLU A 471 10.86 23.12 10.21
N SER A 472 11.50 24.20 9.75
CA SER A 472 12.54 24.93 10.50
C SER A 472 12.19 26.39 10.72
#